data_AF-A0A0S2SIA3-F1
#
_entry.id   AF-A0A0S2SIA3-F1
#
_cell.length_a   1.000
_cell.length_b   1.000
_cell.length_c   1.000
_cell.angle_alpha   90.00
_cell.angle_beta   90.00
_cell.angle_gamma   90.00
#
_symmetry.space_group_name_H-M   'P 1'
#
loop_
_entity.id
_entity.type
_entity.pdbx_description
1 polymer ?
#
loop_
_entity_poly.entity_id
_entity_poly.type
_entity_poly.pdbx_seq_one_letter_code
_entity_poly.pdbx_strand_id
1 'polypeptide(L)'
;MEFPFIAEDYVHRIGRTGRAGNKGLAITLFSPEDTPLLEKVEAVLDTRLPQQWFPGFEPDLTRDIPTPSRNSKGAQKQKARRQALGGNKGSKGRR
;
A
#
# COMPACT_ATOMS: atom_id res chain seq x y z
N MET A 1 -10.08 7.53 -18.07
CA MET A 1 -8.67 7.48 -17.63
C MET A 1 -8.66 6.89 -16.24
N GLU A 2 -7.94 5.80 -16.05
CA GLU A 2 -7.83 5.06 -14.80
C GLU A 2 -6.38 5.13 -14.29
N PHE A 3 -6.18 5.01 -12.97
CA PHE A 3 -4.86 4.90 -12.38
C PHE A 3 -4.11 3.68 -12.96
N PRO A 4 -2.88 3.82 -13.46
CA PRO A 4 -2.20 2.72 -14.12
C PRO A 4 -1.82 1.59 -13.14
N PHE A 5 -2.10 0.34 -13.52
CA PHE A 5 -1.71 -0.84 -12.75
C PHE A 5 -0.20 -1.12 -12.73
N ILE A 6 0.50 -0.66 -13.78
CA ILE A 6 1.94 -0.77 -13.97
C ILE A 6 2.55 0.63 -13.74
N ALA A 7 3.54 0.71 -12.86
CA ALA A 7 4.11 2.01 -12.46
C ALA A 7 4.86 2.68 -13.62
N GLU A 8 5.51 1.91 -14.49
CA GLU A 8 6.21 2.39 -15.67
C GLU A 8 5.27 3.11 -16.65
N ASP A 9 4.01 2.67 -16.75
CA ASP A 9 3.00 3.33 -17.57
C ASP A 9 2.66 4.73 -17.05
N TYR A 10 2.76 4.96 -15.74
CA TYR A 10 2.63 6.29 -15.16
C TYR A 10 3.69 7.25 -15.72
N VAL A 11 4.95 6.80 -15.76
CA VAL A 11 6.07 7.58 -16.29
C VAL A 11 5.85 7.92 -17.78
N HIS A 12 5.42 6.94 -18.57
CA HIS A 12 5.12 7.15 -19.99
C HIS A 12 3.99 8.16 -20.23
N ARG A 13 2.97 8.17 -19.35
CA ARG A 13 1.84 9.10 -19.40
C ARG A 13 2.26 10.52 -19.05
N ILE A 14 2.94 10.72 -17.92
CA ILE A 14 3.37 12.07 -17.52
C ILE A 14 4.45 12.63 -18.47
N GLY A 15 5.26 11.78 -19.11
CA GLY A 15 6.24 12.17 -20.15
C GLY A 15 5.64 12.77 -21.45
N ARG A 16 4.32 12.96 -21.50
CA ARG A 16 3.64 13.69 -22.59
C ARG A 16 3.63 15.21 -22.38
N THR A 17 3.83 15.71 -21.16
CA THR A 17 3.88 17.15 -20.84
C THR A 17 5.33 17.61 -20.55
N GLY A 18 5.56 18.93 -20.44
CA GLY A 18 6.84 19.50 -19.98
C GLY A 18 8.06 19.28 -20.89
N ARG A 19 7.86 19.26 -22.22
CA ARG A 19 8.95 19.04 -23.20
C ARG A 19 9.69 20.33 -23.56
N ALA A 20 10.89 20.19 -24.12
CA ALA A 20 11.72 21.30 -24.60
C ALA A 20 12.04 22.35 -23.52
N GLY A 21 12.31 21.90 -22.28
CA GLY A 21 12.64 22.77 -21.15
C GLY A 21 11.44 23.53 -20.56
N ASN A 22 10.24 23.34 -21.08
CA ASN A 22 9.03 23.96 -20.56
C ASN A 22 8.49 23.20 -19.34
N LYS A 23 7.78 23.91 -18.47
CA LYS A 23 7.06 23.27 -17.36
C LYS A 23 5.86 22.47 -17.89
N GLY A 24 5.60 21.33 -17.28
CA GLY A 24 4.43 20.49 -17.53
C GLY A 24 3.63 20.26 -16.25
N LEU A 25 2.33 20.02 -16.39
CA LEU A 25 1.45 19.67 -15.27
C LEU A 25 0.74 18.35 -15.56
N ALA A 26 0.80 17.43 -14.61
CA ALA A 26 0.06 16.18 -14.61
C ALA A 26 -0.69 16.06 -13.29
N ILE A 27 -2.02 15.90 -13.37
CA ILE A 27 -2.90 15.72 -12.20
C ILE A 27 -3.49 14.33 -12.30
N THR A 28 -3.38 13.57 -11.22
CA THR A 28 -3.91 12.22 -11.12
C THR A 28 -5.02 12.20 -10.07
N LEU A 29 -6.20 11.74 -10.46
CA LEU A 29 -7.29 11.45 -9.55
C LEU A 29 -7.20 9.98 -9.14
N PHE A 30 -7.29 9.71 -7.84
CA PHE A 30 -7.22 8.37 -7.30
C PHE A 30 -8.12 8.26 -6.07
N SER A 31 -8.50 7.03 -5.74
CA SER A 31 -9.31 6.68 -4.58
C SER A 31 -8.46 6.02 -3.49
N PRO A 32 -8.95 5.89 -2.25
CA PRO A 32 -8.23 5.18 -1.19
C PRO A 32 -7.83 3.75 -1.58
N GLU A 33 -8.62 3.08 -2.43
CA GLU A 33 -8.35 1.73 -2.93
C GLU A 33 -7.11 1.66 -3.83
N ASP A 34 -6.73 2.76 -4.46
CA ASP A 34 -5.57 2.87 -5.35
C ASP A 34 -4.25 3.11 -4.60
N THR A 35 -4.29 3.22 -3.27
CA THR A 35 -3.10 3.46 -2.43
C THR A 35 -1.93 2.50 -2.74
N PRO A 36 -2.15 1.17 -2.92
CA PRO A 36 -1.08 0.25 -3.30
C PRO A 36 -0.47 0.53 -4.68
N LEU A 37 -1.23 1.13 -5.61
CA LEU A 37 -0.72 1.53 -6.93
C LEU A 37 0.10 2.82 -6.82
N LEU A 38 -0.37 3.78 -6.02
CA LEU A 38 0.36 5.00 -5.72
C LEU A 38 1.74 4.71 -5.10
N GLU A 39 1.80 3.80 -4.12
CA GLU A 39 3.07 3.38 -3.50
C GLU A 39 4.08 2.84 -4.52
N LYS A 40 3.62 2.08 -5.52
CA LYS A 40 4.49 1.56 -6.60
C LYS A 40 4.98 2.69 -7.51
N VAL A 41 4.11 3.64 -7.86
CA VAL A 41 4.48 4.80 -8.68
C VAL A 41 5.53 5.64 -7.97
N GLU A 42 5.31 5.97 -6.69
CA GLU A 42 6.27 6.76 -5.90
C GLU A 42 7.61 6.04 -5.73
N ALA A 43 7.62 4.71 -5.64
CA ALA A 43 8.85 3.92 -5.60
C ALA A 43 9.65 4.00 -6.92
N VAL A 44 8.97 3.99 -8.07
CA VAL A 44 9.63 4.13 -9.38
C VAL A 44 10.11 5.58 -9.62
N LEU A 45 9.36 6.56 -9.13
CA LEU A 45 9.73 7.97 -9.22
C LEU A 45 10.80 8.40 -8.20
N ASP A 46 11.07 7.56 -7.21
CA ASP A 46 11.92 7.86 -6.04
C ASP A 46 11.54 9.21 -5.38
N THR A 47 10.23 9.51 -5.35
CA THR A 47 9.71 10.80 -4.88
C THR A 47 8.26 10.64 -4.43
N ARG A 48 7.91 11.27 -3.31
CA ARG A 48 6.51 11.37 -2.85
C ARG A 48 5.76 12.42 -3.65
N LEU A 49 4.58 12.05 -4.14
CA LEU A 49 3.71 12.97 -4.88
C LEU A 49 2.87 13.80 -3.91
N PRO A 50 2.76 15.13 -4.10
CA PRO A 50 1.91 15.96 -3.27
C PRO A 50 0.45 15.57 -3.47
N GLN A 51 -0.24 15.31 -2.36
CA GLN A 51 -1.66 14.97 -2.35
C GLN A 51 -2.47 16.16 -1.83
N GLN A 52 -3.60 16.42 -2.47
CA GLN A 52 -4.52 17.48 -2.06
C GLN A 52 -5.96 17.02 -2.26
N TRP A 53 -6.85 17.49 -1.40
CA TRP A 53 -8.28 17.29 -1.56
C TRP A 53 -8.84 18.37 -2.48
N PHE A 54 -9.73 17.97 -3.38
CA PHE A 54 -10.53 18.93 -4.09
C PHE A 54 -11.62 19.47 -3.14
N PRO A 55 -11.92 20.78 -3.13
CA PRO A 55 -12.93 21.34 -2.24
C PRO A 55 -14.27 20.61 -2.37
N GLY A 56 -14.84 20.17 -1.25
CA GLY A 56 -16.08 19.39 -1.21
C GLY A 56 -15.91 17.87 -1.40
N PHE A 57 -14.68 17.39 -1.57
CA PHE A 57 -14.32 15.97 -1.65
C PHE A 57 -13.33 15.58 -0.54
N GLU A 58 -13.35 16.31 0.58
CA GLU A 58 -12.55 15.98 1.74
C GLU A 58 -13.00 14.62 2.33
N PRO A 59 -12.06 13.74 2.72
CA PRO A 59 -12.41 12.48 3.35
C PRO A 59 -13.06 12.73 4.71
N ASP A 60 -14.07 11.94 5.02
CA ASP A 60 -14.63 11.88 6.36
C ASP A 60 -13.64 11.15 7.29
N LEU A 61 -12.91 11.92 8.10
CA LEU A 61 -11.92 11.40 9.04
C LEU A 61 -12.54 10.65 10.23
N THR A 62 -13.87 10.71 10.40
CA THR A 62 -14.57 9.98 11.48
C THR A 62 -15.00 8.58 11.07
N ARG A 63 -14.93 8.26 9.78
CA ARG A 63 -15.31 6.95 9.25
C ARG A 63 -14.15 5.98 9.39
N ASP A 64 -14.39 4.85 10.07
CA ASP A 64 -13.44 3.75 10.15
C ASP A 64 -13.21 3.17 8.75
N ILE A 65 -12.01 3.36 8.20
CA ILE A 65 -11.58 2.69 6.98
C ILE A 65 -11.13 1.29 7.40
N PRO A 66 -11.76 0.20 6.91
CA PRO A 66 -11.33 -1.15 7.22
C PRO A 66 -9.92 -1.35 6.68
N THR A 67 -8.92 -1.28 7.57
CA THR A 67 -7.56 -1.66 7.20
C THR A 67 -7.56 -3.15 6.87
N PRO A 68 -6.99 -3.58 5.74
CA PRO A 68 -6.85 -5.00 5.46
C PRO A 68 -5.98 -5.58 6.57
N SER A 69 -6.59 -6.35 7.47
CA SER A 69 -5.92 -6.99 8.58
C SER A 69 -4.73 -7.76 8.01
N ARG A 70 -3.52 -7.26 8.27
CA ARG A 70 -2.28 -8.03 8.12
C ARG A 70 -2.28 -9.11 9.20
N ASN A 71 -3.19 -10.07 9.09
CA ASN A 71 -2.93 -11.43 9.55
C ASN A 71 -1.81 -11.96 8.66
N SER A 72 -0.60 -11.49 8.97
CA SER A 72 0.59 -11.86 8.25
C SER A 72 0.67 -13.38 8.32
N LYS A 73 0.73 -14.01 7.15
CA LYS A 73 1.00 -15.45 7.05
C LYS A 73 2.23 -15.84 7.89
N GLY A 74 3.15 -14.88 8.12
CA GLY A 74 4.26 -14.97 9.08
C GLY A 74 3.84 -15.18 10.54
N ALA A 75 2.90 -14.41 11.08
CA ALA A 75 2.39 -14.57 12.45
C ALA A 75 1.65 -15.91 12.62
N GLN A 76 0.85 -16.34 11.63
CA GLN A 76 0.22 -17.66 11.63
C GLN A 76 1.25 -18.79 11.54
N LYS A 77 2.29 -18.66 10.71
CA LYS A 77 3.39 -19.64 10.60
C LYS A 77 4.22 -19.72 11.88
N GLN A 78 4.45 -18.60 12.57
CA GLN A 78 5.17 -18.55 13.84
C GLN A 78 4.34 -19.19 14.97
N LYS A 79 3.03 -18.94 15.02
CA LYS A 79 2.11 -19.59 15.97
C LYS A 79 2.03 -21.11 15.73
N ALA A 80 1.93 -21.55 14.48
CA ALA A 80 1.91 -22.97 14.11
C ALA A 80 3.22 -23.67 14.48
N ARG A 81 4.39 -23.04 14.22
CA ARG A 81 5.69 -23.56 14.66
C ARG A 81 5.80 -23.70 16.17
N ARG A 82 5.33 -22.70 16.92
CA ARG A 82 5.37 -22.69 18.39
C ARG A 82 4.46 -23.77 19.00
N GLN A 83 3.33 -24.07 18.36
CA GLN A 83 2.45 -25.19 18.74
C GLN A 83 3.08 -26.55 18.44
N ALA A 84 3.72 -26.72 17.28
CA ALA A 84 4.41 -27.97 16.91
C ALA A 84 5.63 -28.27 17.80
N LEU A 85 6.35 -27.23 18.25
CA LEU A 85 7.53 -27.36 19.10
C LEU A 85 7.22 -27.40 20.61
N GLY A 86 5.98 -27.12 21.02
CA GLY A 86 5.55 -27.07 22.42
C GLY A 86 5.12 -28.41 23.03
N GLY A 87 5.08 -29.48 22.24
CA GLY A 87 4.60 -30.80 22.65
C GLY A 87 5.67 -31.70 23.27
N ASN A 88 6.42 -31.25 24.28
CA ASN A 88 7.14 -32.19 25.16
C ASN A 88 7.59 -31.56 26.50
N LYS A 89 6.65 -31.34 27.43
CA LYS A 89 7.00 -31.16 28.84
C LYS A 89 5.85 -31.65 29.72
N GLY A 90 5.87 -32.94 30.01
CA GLY A 90 4.91 -33.59 30.89
C GLY A 90 5.32 -34.97 31.39
N SER A 91 6.62 -35.32 31.39
CA SER A 91 7.13 -36.48 32.12
C SER A 91 7.61 -36.05 33.51
N LYS A 92 6.71 -36.00 34.50
CA LYS A 92 7.13 -36.08 35.91
C LYS A 92 5.97 -36.41 36.87
N GLY A 93 5.93 -37.68 37.28
CA GLY A 93 5.88 -38.06 38.69
C GLY A 93 4.52 -38.13 39.38
N ARG A 94 4.14 -39.35 39.77
CA ARG A 94 3.66 -39.76 41.10
C ARG A 94 3.48 -41.28 41.06
N ARG A 95 4.38 -42.03 41.70
CA ARG A 95 4.21 -42.62 43.04
C ARG A 95 3.01 -43.57 43.08
#